data_AF-A0A7C6PVQ2-F1
#
_entry.id   AF-A0A7C6PVQ2-F1
#
_cell.length_a   1.000
_cell.length_b   1.000
_cell.length_c   1.000
_cell.angle_alpha   90.00
_cell.angle_beta   90.00
_cell.angle_gamma   90.00
#
_symmetry.space_group_name_H-M   'P 1'
#
loop_
_entity.id
_entity.type
_entity.pdbx_description
1 polymer ?
#
loop_
_entity_poly.entity_id
_entity_poly.type
_entity_poly.pdbx_seq_one_letter_code
_entity_poly.pdbx_strand_id
1 'polypeptide(L)' 'MPNLTFKTLSPKSQIPLTTPHPLNIAVAGTGYVGLVSGVCMAHRGHNVTCVDIDEEKIALMRQGISPIYEQDL' A
#
# COMPACT_ATOMS: atom_id res chain seq x y z
N MET A 1 -9.81 1.33 5.92
CA MET A 1 -10.21 1.81 4.58
C MET A 1 -10.51 0.59 3.71
N PRO A 2 -11.67 0.49 3.06
CA PRO A 2 -12.11 -0.74 2.38
C PRO A 2 -11.23 -1.16 1.18
N ASN A 3 -10.55 -0.20 0.52
CA ASN A 3 -9.80 -0.45 -0.71
C ASN A 3 -8.27 -0.60 -0.50
N LEU A 4 -7.81 -0.71 0.74
CA LEU A 4 -6.39 -0.82 1.08
C LEU A 4 -6.10 -2.13 1.82
N THR A 5 -5.14 -2.91 1.33
CA THR A 5 -4.69 -4.17 1.94
C THR A 5 -3.16 -4.20 2.08
N PHE A 6 -2.65 -4.88 3.11
CA PHE A 6 -1.20 -5.05 3.36
C PHE A 6 -0.79 -6.53 3.31
N LYS A 7 0.19 -6.89 2.48
CA LYS A 7 0.67 -8.28 2.30
C LYS A 7 2.21 -8.35 2.27
N THR A 8 2.78 -9.51 2.55
CA THR A 8 4.20 -9.77 2.31
C THR A 8 4.43 -10.06 0.82
N LEU A 9 5.61 -9.72 0.28
CA LEU A 9 5.93 -9.88 -1.14
C LEU A 9 5.94 -11.37 -1.59
N SER A 10 5.23 -11.65 -2.69
CA SER A 10 5.34 -12.87 -3.50
C SER A 10 5.11 -12.51 -4.99
N PRO A 11 5.83 -13.14 -5.95
CA PRO A 11 5.93 -12.59 -7.31
C PRO A 11 4.71 -12.87 -8.21
N LYS A 12 4.38 -11.84 -9.00
CA LYS A 12 3.63 -11.76 -10.29
C LYS A 12 2.31 -10.97 -10.26
N SER A 13 2.25 -9.89 -11.05
CA SER A 13 1.41 -9.77 -12.26
C SER A 13 1.49 -8.36 -12.87
N GLN A 14 1.58 -8.26 -14.20
CA GLN A 14 1.55 -7.01 -14.99
C GLN A 14 0.11 -6.72 -15.47
N ILE A 15 -0.29 -5.44 -15.56
CA ILE A 15 -1.69 -5.04 -15.84
C ILE A 15 -1.74 -4.05 -17.04
N PRO A 16 -2.72 -4.14 -17.95
CA PRO A 16 -2.85 -3.25 -19.11
C PRO A 16 -3.39 -1.86 -18.71
N LEU A 17 -2.94 -0.81 -19.40
CA LEU A 17 -3.34 0.58 -19.19
C LEU A 17 -4.49 0.99 -20.14
N THR A 18 -5.70 1.15 -19.59
CA THR A 18 -6.80 2.05 -20.03
C THR A 18 -8.09 1.71 -19.25
N THR A 19 -8.72 2.66 -18.52
CA THR A 19 -10.18 2.82 -18.21
C THR A 19 -10.48 3.58 -16.90
N PRO A 20 -11.68 4.19 -16.74
CA PRO A 20 -12.12 4.94 -15.55
C PRO A 20 -12.62 4.04 -14.38
N HIS A 21 -12.17 2.78 -14.35
CA HIS A 21 -12.54 1.80 -13.33
C HIS A 21 -11.46 1.68 -12.24
N PRO A 22 -11.81 1.23 -11.02
CA PRO A 22 -10.85 0.99 -9.95
C PRO A 22 -9.68 0.11 -10.43
N LEU A 23 -8.48 0.68 -10.48
CA LEU A 23 -7.27 -0.05 -10.81
C LEU A 23 -6.84 -0.94 -9.64
N ASN A 24 -6.27 -2.11 -9.97
CA ASN A 24 -5.55 -2.92 -8.98
C ASN A 24 -4.09 -2.46 -8.98
N ILE A 25 -3.62 -1.92 -7.86
CA ILE A 25 -2.29 -1.32 -7.73
C ILE A 25 -1.51 -2.08 -6.66
N ALA A 26 -0.33 -2.56 -7.00
CA ALA A 26 0.62 -3.09 -6.04
C ALA A 26 1.70 -2.04 -5.75
N VAL A 27 1.95 -1.74 -4.48
CA VAL A 27 3.03 -0.86 -4.04
C VAL A 27 4.04 -1.69 -3.27
N ALA A 28 5.23 -1.91 -3.86
CA ALA A 28 6.31 -2.63 -3.22
C ALA A 28 7.23 -1.68 -2.44
N GLY A 29 7.27 -1.86 -1.12
CA GLY A 29 7.90 -0.96 -0.15
C GLY A 29 6.87 -0.07 0.55
N THR A 30 6.88 -0.07 1.88
CA THR A 30 6.01 0.73 2.74
C THR A 30 6.81 1.70 3.62
N GLY A 31 7.91 2.20 3.08
CA GLY A 31 8.53 3.42 3.59
C GLY A 31 7.68 4.65 3.30
N TYR A 32 8.23 5.84 3.59
CA TYR A 32 7.53 7.13 3.47
C TYR A 32 6.75 7.29 2.15
N VAL A 33 7.46 7.24 1.02
CA VAL A 33 6.88 7.46 -0.30
C VAL A 33 5.87 6.39 -0.67
N GLY A 34 6.19 5.11 -0.42
CA GLY A 34 5.35 3.98 -0.82
C GLY A 34 4.04 3.96 -0.05
N LEU A 35 4.08 4.08 1.28
CA LEU A 35 2.88 4.05 2.10
C LEU A 35 1.96 5.24 1.81
N VAL A 36 2.50 6.46 1.76
CA VAL A 36 1.71 7.67 1.45
C VAL A 36 1.06 7.56 0.07
N SER A 37 1.83 7.15 -0.95
CA SER A 37 1.30 6.98 -2.30
C SER A 37 0.20 5.92 -2.36
N GLY A 38 0.40 4.77 -1.70
CA GLY A 38 -0.57 3.68 -1.64
C GLY A 38 -1.87 4.10 -0.96
N VAL A 39 -1.79 4.81 0.16
CA VAL A 39 -2.96 5.35 0.88
C VAL A 39 -3.71 6.36 0.01
N CYS A 40 -3.00 7.29 -0.65
CA CYS A 40 -3.62 8.26 -1.55
C CYS A 40 -4.34 7.59 -2.72
N MET A 41 -3.74 6.59 -3.36
CA MET A 41 -4.38 5.84 -4.44
C MET A 41 -5.62 5.08 -3.97
N ALA A 42 -5.57 4.47 -2.78
CA ALA A 42 -6.72 3.79 -2.18
C ALA A 42 -7.86 4.77 -1.85
N HIS A 43 -7.50 5.94 -1.32
CA HIS A 43 -8.44 7.03 -1.04
C HIS A 43 -9.12 7.54 -2.32
N ARG A 44 -8.42 7.54 -3.46
CA ARG A 44 -8.98 7.90 -4.77
C ARG A 44 -9.85 6.79 -5.40
N GLY A 45 -10.07 5.68 -4.70
CA GLY A 45 -10.98 4.62 -5.13
C GLY A 45 -10.32 3.48 -5.90
N HIS A 46 -8.99 3.37 -5.91
CA HIS A 46 -8.29 2.21 -6.47
C HIS A 46 -8.14 1.10 -5.43
N ASN A 47 -8.08 -0.15 -5.89
CA ASN A 47 -7.77 -1.31 -5.05
C ASN A 47 -6.27 -1.40 -4.87
N VAL A 48 -5.75 -1.05 -3.70
CA VAL A 48 -4.31 -0.98 -3.46
C VAL A 48 -3.87 -2.09 -2.51
N THR A 49 -2.83 -2.82 -2.91
CA THR A 49 -2.10 -3.74 -2.05
C THR A 49 -0.70 -3.21 -1.82
N CYS A 50 -0.42 -2.76 -0.60
CA CYS A 50 0.93 -2.40 -0.17
C CYS A 50 1.66 -3.66 0.30
N VAL A 51 2.91 -3.82 -0.10
CA VAL A 51 3.73 -4.98 0.27
C VAL A 51 5.09 -4.57 0.80
N ASP A 52 5.56 -5.24 1.83
CA ASP A 52 6.87 -5.00 2.45
C ASP A 52 7.51 -6.34 2.83
N ILE A 53 8.84 -6.33 2.99
CA ILE A 53 9.60 -7.46 3.52
C ILE A 53 9.58 -7.47 5.05
N ASP A 54 9.38 -6.31 5.66
CA ASP A 54 9.34 -6.13 7.10
C ASP A 54 7.97 -6.53 7.67
N GLU A 55 7.93 -7.69 8.31
CA GLU A 55 6.70 -8.26 8.89
C GLU A 55 6.14 -7.41 10.03
N GLU A 56 6.98 -6.71 10.80
CA GLU A 56 6.55 -5.85 11.90
C GLU A 56 5.77 -4.65 11.37
N LYS A 57 6.27 -4.02 10.29
CA LYS A 57 5.53 -2.94 9.62
C LYS A 57 4.17 -3.40 9.13
N ILE A 58 4.10 -4.58 8.52
CA ILE A 58 2.84 -5.17 8.06
C ILE A 58 1.88 -5.42 9.23
N ALA A 59 2.37 -5.92 10.36
CA ALA A 59 1.56 -6.14 11.56
C ALA A 59 0.98 -4.84 12.11
N LEU A 60 1.80 -3.78 12.23
CA LEU A 60 1.36 -2.44 12.66
C LEU A 60 0.29 -1.88 11.71
N MET A 61 0.53 -1.91 10.40
CA MET A 61 -0.41 -1.38 9.41
C MET A 61 -1.75 -2.14 9.40
N ARG A 62 -1.74 -3.46 9.66
CA ARG A 62 -2.97 -4.25 9.81
C ARG A 62 -3.79 -3.86 11.04
N GLN A 63 -3.15 -3.31 12.06
CA GLN A 63 -3.80 -2.74 13.24
C GLN A 63 -4.22 -1.28 13.02
N GLY A 64 -3.98 -0.71 11.83
CA GLY A 64 -4.25 0.69 11.52
C GLY A 64 -3.20 1.66 12.08
N ILE A 65 -2.06 1.16 12.53
CA ILE A 65 -0.95 1.95 13.07
C ILE A 65 0.05 2.24 11.95
N SER A 66 0.42 3.51 11.77
CA SER A 66 1.48 3.89 10.82
C SER A 66 2.84 3.38 11.31
N PRO A 67 3.62 2.66 10.49
CA PRO A 67 4.98 2.27 10.80
C PRO A 67 5.99 3.42 10.59
N ILE A 68 5.54 4.55 10.02
CA ILE A 68 6.35 5.75 9.84
C ILE A 68 6.13 6.64 11.06
N TYR A 69 7.23 6.98 11.72
CA TYR A 69 7.29 7.96 12.79
C TYR A 69 8.40 8.96 12.46
N GLU A 70 8.09 10.25 12.56
CA GLU A 70 9.07 11.32 12.41
C GLU A 70 9.11 12.10 13.73
N GLN A 71 10.26 12.08 14.42
CA GLN A 71 10.43 12.73 15.74
C GLN A 71 10.53 14.25 15.65
N ASP A 72 11.06 14.74 14.53
CA ASP A 72 11.44 16.14 14.33
C ASP A 72 10.63 16.82 13.22
N LEU A 73 9.48 16.23 12.84
CA LEU A 73 8.60 16.68 11.75
C LEU A 73 7.13 16.68 12.21
#